data_AF-A0A099VQ13-F1
#
_entry.id   AF-A0A099VQ13-F1
#
_cell.length_a   1.000
_cell.length_b   1.000
_cell.length_c   1.000
_cell.angle_alpha   90.00
_cell.angle_beta   90.00
_cell.angle_gamma   90.00
#
_symmetry.space_group_name_H-M   'P 1'
#
loop_
_entity.id
_entity.type
_entity.pdbx_description
1 polymer ?
#
loop_
_entity_poly.entity_id
_entity_poly.type
_entity_poly.pdbx_seq_one_letter_code
_entity_poly.pdbx_strand_id
1 'polypeptide(L)'
;MTQEELDSLMTQDADSLDESFEDIKTEDTKEEIKAEFIDPNSYKPEADRKWPPPPPTEEHKVVHQLDDVTRDSEVKMTEVFDQIDNIGALATTIEKDSKKIKEYLKAQEEMLITLVESFPKIKAFAASLEQTKEIARVNDNIRNSAMDCNDACMQAMDIMQYQDIHRQKIERVINVMRALSQYMNSLFEGRGDDSKRVASATYIAGDSHDEVASESDIEALIASFGQK
;
A
#
# COMPACT_ATOMS: atom_id res chain seq x y z
N MET A 1 -31.32 5.86 -20.63
CA MET A 1 -29.90 6.09 -20.87
C MET A 1 -29.65 6.00 -22.35
N THR A 2 -29.56 7.16 -22.99
CA THR A 2 -29.09 7.28 -24.37
C THR A 2 -27.58 7.05 -24.39
N GLN A 3 -27.02 6.64 -25.53
CA GLN A 3 -25.56 6.40 -25.66
C GLN A 3 -24.74 7.65 -25.31
N GLU A 4 -25.31 8.83 -25.51
CA GLU A 4 -24.72 10.12 -25.14
C GLU A 4 -24.65 10.34 -23.62
N GLU A 5 -25.63 9.83 -22.86
CA GLU A 5 -25.59 9.86 -21.38
C GLU A 5 -24.59 8.84 -20.81
N LEU A 6 -24.38 7.72 -21.50
CA LEU A 6 -23.40 6.70 -21.09
C LEU A 6 -21.96 7.15 -21.39
N ASP A 7 -21.72 7.78 -22.55
CA ASP A 7 -20.43 8.39 -22.89
C ASP A 7 -20.13 9.58 -21.98
N SER A 8 -21.12 10.41 -21.65
CA SER A 8 -20.89 11.52 -20.71
C SER A 8 -20.50 11.03 -19.31
N LEU A 9 -21.00 9.87 -18.87
CA LEU A 9 -20.66 9.28 -17.56
C LEU A 9 -19.26 8.63 -17.57
N MET A 10 -18.89 7.96 -18.67
CA MET A 10 -17.55 7.37 -18.83
C MET A 10 -16.46 8.43 -19.02
N THR A 11 -16.80 9.58 -19.58
CA THR A 11 -15.87 10.72 -19.69
C THR A 11 -15.73 11.45 -18.34
N GLN A 12 -16.78 11.48 -17.51
CA GLN A 12 -16.74 12.09 -16.17
C GLN A 12 -15.95 11.25 -15.14
N ASP A 13 -15.90 9.93 -15.29
CA ASP A 13 -15.10 9.04 -14.43
C ASP A 13 -13.66 8.86 -14.90
N ALA A 14 -13.34 9.20 -16.16
CA ALA A 14 -11.97 9.17 -16.66
C ALA A 14 -11.16 10.43 -16.27
N ASP A 15 -11.81 11.60 -16.20
CA ASP A 15 -11.18 12.86 -15.77
C ASP A 15 -11.06 12.98 -14.23
N SER A 16 -11.77 12.15 -13.44
CA SER A 16 -11.72 12.20 -11.97
C SER A 16 -10.60 11.37 -11.34
N LEU A 17 -9.87 10.58 -12.14
CA LEU A 17 -8.78 9.72 -11.67
C LEU A 17 -7.38 10.20 -12.05
N ASP A 18 -7.25 11.29 -12.82
CA ASP A 18 -5.95 11.84 -13.26
C ASP A 18 -5.64 13.24 -12.68
N GLU A 19 -6.57 13.87 -11.95
CA GLU A 19 -6.39 15.23 -11.40
C GLU A 19 -6.43 15.31 -9.85
N SER A 20 -5.92 14.30 -9.12
CA SER A 20 -5.79 14.38 -7.65
C SER A 20 -4.34 14.41 -7.13
N PHE A 21 -3.40 14.82 -7.98
CA PHE A 21 -2.00 15.06 -7.59
C PHE A 21 -1.46 16.39 -8.13
N GLU A 22 -2.11 17.52 -7.84
CA GLU A 22 -1.42 18.81 -7.84
C GLU A 22 -1.76 19.66 -6.60
N ASP A 23 -0.67 20.02 -5.89
CA ASP A 23 -0.47 21.19 -5.04
C ASP A 23 -1.33 21.42 -3.80
N ILE A 24 -1.02 20.67 -2.73
CA ILE A 24 -0.94 21.29 -1.40
C ILE A 24 0.33 22.15 -1.38
N LYS A 25 0.16 23.46 -1.60
CA LYS A 25 1.19 24.46 -1.32
C LYS A 25 1.41 24.55 0.20
N THR A 26 2.30 23.72 0.71
CA THR A 26 3.07 24.04 1.92
C THR A 26 4.35 24.73 1.47
N GLU A 27 4.45 26.03 1.77
CA GLU A 27 5.73 26.74 1.75
C GLU A 27 6.63 26.14 2.83
N ASP A 28 7.36 25.09 2.48
CA ASP A 28 8.47 24.58 3.29
C ASP A 28 9.69 24.39 2.39
N THR A 29 10.71 25.14 2.73
CA THR A 29 12.08 25.13 2.18
C THR A 29 12.61 23.71 2.03
N LYS A 30 12.44 23.11 0.85
CA LYS A 30 13.15 21.89 0.45
C LYS A 30 14.61 22.24 0.17
N GLU A 31 15.48 22.03 1.15
CA GLU A 31 16.85 21.66 0.83
C GLU A 31 16.80 20.24 0.23
N GLU A 32 16.94 20.13 -1.08
CA GLU A 32 17.20 18.86 -1.76
C GLU A 32 18.50 18.27 -1.20
N ILE A 33 18.39 17.24 -0.36
CA ILE A 33 19.54 16.38 -0.08
C ILE A 33 19.72 15.49 -1.31
N LYS A 34 20.43 15.99 -2.31
CA LYS A 34 20.97 15.14 -3.37
C LYS A 34 21.95 14.17 -2.71
N ALA A 35 21.63 12.88 -2.75
CA ALA A 35 22.59 11.82 -2.47
C ALA A 35 23.60 11.80 -3.62
N GLU A 36 24.52 12.76 -3.63
CA GLU A 36 25.68 12.72 -4.50
C GLU A 36 26.54 11.52 -4.08
N PHE A 37 26.84 10.65 -5.03
CA PHE A 37 27.87 9.63 -4.84
C PHE A 37 29.20 10.36 -4.70
N ILE A 38 29.63 10.58 -3.46
CA ILE A 38 30.91 11.24 -3.18
C ILE A 38 32.01 10.24 -3.52
N ASP A 39 32.88 10.58 -4.47
CA ASP A 39 34.06 9.79 -4.80
C ASP A 39 34.89 9.60 -3.51
N PRO A 40 35.19 8.33 -3.10
CA PRO A 40 35.90 8.04 -1.86
C PRO A 40 37.23 8.79 -1.69
N ASN A 41 37.85 9.23 -2.78
CA ASN A 41 39.11 9.97 -2.77
C ASN A 41 38.95 11.50 -2.66
N SER A 42 37.74 12.04 -2.76
CA SER A 42 37.46 13.48 -2.64
C SER A 42 36.54 13.83 -1.47
N TYR A 43 36.17 12.86 -0.64
CA TYR A 43 35.39 13.10 0.58
C TYR A 43 36.23 13.91 1.59
N LYS A 44 35.99 15.22 1.64
CA LYS A 44 36.38 16.06 2.77
C LYS A 44 35.12 16.28 3.62
N PRO A 45 35.15 16.05 4.94
CA PRO A 45 34.08 16.52 5.80
C PRO A 45 34.01 18.03 5.66
N GLU A 46 33.00 18.56 4.98
CA GLU A 46 32.76 20.00 4.98
C GLU A 46 32.39 20.42 6.41
N ALA A 47 33.30 21.13 7.08
CA ALA A 47 33.18 21.54 8.47
C ALA A 47 31.99 22.50 8.74
N ASP A 48 31.38 23.07 7.69
CA ASP A 48 30.24 23.98 7.79
C ASP A 48 28.89 23.28 7.99
N ARG A 49 28.79 21.95 7.80
CA ARG A 49 27.55 21.23 8.16
C ARG A 49 27.49 20.99 9.66
N LYS A 50 26.54 21.65 10.32
CA LYS A 50 26.33 21.60 11.76
C LYS A 50 26.07 20.15 12.22
N TRP A 51 27.07 19.58 12.89
CA TRP A 51 27.04 18.27 13.51
C TRP A 51 26.56 18.38 14.97
N PRO A 52 25.73 17.45 15.49
CA PRO A 52 25.21 16.24 14.86
C PRO A 52 24.01 16.50 13.93
N PRO A 53 23.74 15.60 12.95
CA PRO A 53 22.52 15.68 12.15
C PRO A 53 21.28 15.65 13.05
N PRO A 54 20.17 16.30 12.64
CA PRO A 54 18.93 16.29 13.40
C PRO A 54 18.44 14.84 13.60
N PRO A 55 17.82 14.53 14.75
CA PRO A 55 17.32 13.19 15.01
C PRO A 55 16.32 12.77 13.91
N PRO A 56 16.29 11.47 13.53
CA PRO A 56 15.38 11.00 12.48
C PRO A 56 13.93 11.34 12.82
N THR A 57 13.22 11.98 11.88
CA THR A 57 11.78 12.19 11.98
C THR A 57 11.04 10.85 11.89
N GLU A 58 9.77 10.79 12.30
CA GLU A 58 8.95 9.55 12.24
C GLU A 58 8.94 8.91 10.84
N GLU A 59 8.98 9.72 9.78
CA GLU A 59 9.05 9.25 8.39
C GLU A 59 10.36 8.54 8.03
N HIS A 60 11.45 8.79 8.77
CA HIS A 60 12.72 8.12 8.56
C HIS A 60 12.87 6.87 9.44
N LYS A 61 11.89 6.57 10.30
CA LYS A 61 11.86 5.37 11.15
C LYS A 61 11.23 4.20 10.39
N VAL A 62 11.95 3.71 9.39
CA VAL A 62 11.52 2.62 8.50
C VAL A 62 11.03 1.36 9.22
N VAL A 63 11.56 1.04 10.41
CA VAL A 63 11.08 -0.09 11.21
C VAL A 63 9.67 0.16 11.76
N HIS A 64 9.39 1.38 12.25
CA HIS A 64 8.08 1.76 12.77
C HIS A 64 7.04 1.80 11.65
N GLN A 65 7.41 2.32 10.47
CA GLN A 65 6.54 2.30 9.30
C GLN A 65 6.16 0.89 8.86
N LEU A 66 7.11 -0.05 8.87
CA LEU A 66 6.82 -1.45 8.53
C LEU A 66 5.91 -2.11 9.58
N ASP A 67 6.08 -1.79 10.87
CA ASP A 67 5.18 -2.24 11.94
C ASP A 67 3.76 -1.65 11.77
N ASP A 68 3.64 -0.37 11.42
CA ASP A 68 2.34 0.30 11.16
C ASP A 68 1.64 -0.27 9.93
N VAL A 69 2.37 -0.44 8.82
CA VAL A 69 1.82 -1.06 7.60
C VAL A 69 1.32 -2.46 7.88
N THR A 70 2.02 -3.23 8.71
CA THR A 70 1.58 -4.59 9.08
C THR A 70 0.26 -4.56 9.85
N ARG A 71 0.15 -3.67 10.84
CA ARG A 71 -1.04 -3.52 11.69
C ARG A 71 -2.26 -3.03 10.91
N ASP A 72 -2.08 -2.00 10.10
CA ASP A 72 -3.15 -1.42 9.30
C ASP A 72 -3.65 -2.40 8.24
N SER A 73 -2.71 -3.15 7.64
CA SER A 73 -3.03 -4.22 6.71
C SER A 73 -3.85 -5.33 7.36
N GLU A 74 -3.55 -5.73 8.60
CA GLU A 74 -4.30 -6.75 9.34
C GLU A 74 -5.75 -6.33 9.61
N VAL A 75 -5.96 -5.08 10.05
CA VAL A 75 -7.30 -4.53 10.28
C VAL A 75 -8.09 -4.50 8.97
N LYS A 76 -7.48 -3.99 7.90
CA LYS A 76 -8.14 -3.90 6.59
C LYS A 76 -8.45 -5.25 5.98
N MET A 77 -7.60 -6.25 6.17
CA MET A 77 -7.90 -7.58 5.65
C MET A 77 -8.98 -8.30 6.46
N THR A 78 -9.12 -7.99 7.75
CA THR A 78 -10.28 -8.45 8.53
C THR A 78 -11.58 -7.84 7.97
N GLU A 79 -11.59 -6.54 7.68
CA GLU A 79 -12.75 -5.90 7.03
C GLU A 79 -13.07 -6.54 5.67
N VAL A 80 -12.06 -6.83 4.85
CA VAL A 80 -12.25 -7.51 3.55
C VAL A 80 -12.83 -8.91 3.75
N PHE A 81 -12.37 -9.65 4.76
CA PHE A 81 -12.88 -10.99 5.06
C PHE A 81 -14.38 -10.94 5.39
N ASP A 82 -14.78 -10.03 6.28
CA ASP A 82 -16.18 -9.82 6.64
C ASP A 82 -17.06 -9.49 5.41
N GLN A 83 -16.53 -8.70 4.47
CA GLN A 83 -17.23 -8.38 3.23
C GLN A 83 -17.38 -9.61 2.32
N ILE A 84 -16.34 -10.43 2.16
CA ILE A 84 -16.42 -11.65 1.34
C ILE A 84 -17.41 -12.64 1.95
N ASP A 85 -17.41 -12.79 3.28
CA ASP A 85 -18.35 -13.64 4.00
C ASP A 85 -19.80 -13.17 3.79
N ASN A 86 -20.02 -11.86 3.87
CA ASN A 86 -21.33 -11.25 3.59
C ASN A 86 -21.78 -11.51 2.14
N ILE A 87 -20.88 -11.34 1.15
CA ILE A 87 -21.17 -11.65 -0.26
C ILE A 87 -21.55 -13.13 -0.42
N GLY A 88 -20.82 -14.05 0.20
CA GLY A 88 -21.13 -15.49 0.17
C GLY A 88 -22.51 -15.81 0.77
N ALA A 89 -22.87 -15.17 1.88
CA ALA A 89 -24.19 -15.31 2.49
C ALA A 89 -25.32 -14.77 1.59
N LEU A 90 -25.11 -13.63 0.93
CA LEU A 90 -26.05 -13.05 -0.03
C LEU A 90 -26.20 -13.95 -1.26
N ALA A 91 -25.10 -14.45 -1.82
CA ALA A 91 -25.10 -15.38 -2.95
C ALA A 91 -25.90 -16.67 -2.63
N THR A 92 -25.69 -17.24 -1.44
CA THR A 92 -26.46 -18.39 -0.94
C THR A 92 -27.96 -18.08 -0.82
N THR A 93 -28.31 -16.86 -0.41
CA THR A 93 -29.71 -16.42 -0.31
C THR A 93 -30.35 -16.30 -1.69
N ILE A 94 -29.66 -15.69 -2.65
CA ILE A 94 -30.09 -15.62 -4.06
C ILE A 94 -30.30 -17.02 -4.62
N GLU A 95 -29.40 -17.97 -4.33
CA GLU A 95 -29.49 -19.36 -4.79
C GLU A 95 -30.75 -20.06 -4.26
N LYS A 96 -31.12 -19.80 -3.00
CA LYS A 96 -32.33 -20.33 -2.35
C LYS A 96 -33.61 -19.69 -2.91
N ASP A 97 -33.64 -18.38 -3.09
CA ASP A 97 -34.82 -17.70 -3.61
C ASP A 97 -35.05 -18.01 -5.08
N SER A 98 -33.99 -18.14 -5.87
CA SER A 98 -34.06 -18.62 -7.26
C SER A 98 -34.63 -20.05 -7.37
N LYS A 99 -34.36 -20.94 -6.40
CA LYS A 99 -35.01 -22.27 -6.32
C LYS A 99 -36.52 -22.16 -6.14
N LYS A 100 -36.98 -21.31 -5.21
CA LYS A 100 -38.42 -21.10 -4.98
C LYS A 100 -39.11 -20.54 -6.23
N ILE A 101 -38.47 -19.57 -6.90
CA ILE A 101 -38.97 -19.02 -8.17
C ILE A 101 -39.05 -20.11 -9.23
N LYS A 102 -38.04 -20.97 -9.34
CA LYS A 102 -38.03 -22.09 -10.30
C LYS A 102 -39.19 -23.06 -10.08
N GLU A 103 -39.47 -23.42 -8.82
CA GLU A 103 -40.61 -24.27 -8.46
C GLU A 103 -41.95 -23.66 -8.86
N TYR A 104 -42.13 -22.36 -8.59
CA TYR A 104 -43.32 -21.62 -9.01
C TYR A 104 -43.47 -21.56 -10.54
N LEU A 105 -42.39 -21.24 -11.26
CA LEU A 105 -42.41 -21.17 -12.72
C LEU A 105 -42.75 -22.52 -13.35
N LYS A 106 -42.28 -23.63 -12.76
CA LYS A 106 -42.62 -24.98 -13.21
C LYS A 106 -44.13 -25.26 -13.08
N ALA A 107 -44.72 -24.92 -11.93
CA ALA A 107 -46.16 -25.07 -11.73
C ALA A 107 -46.98 -24.19 -12.72
N GLN A 108 -46.50 -22.97 -12.99
CA GLN A 108 -47.12 -22.10 -14.00
C GLN A 108 -46.98 -22.66 -15.42
N GLU A 109 -45.85 -23.25 -15.76
CA GLU A 109 -45.64 -23.89 -17.06
C GLU A 109 -46.63 -25.06 -17.26
N GLU A 110 -46.76 -25.95 -16.27
CA GLU A 110 -47.70 -27.09 -16.31
C GLU A 110 -49.16 -26.61 -16.47
N MET A 111 -49.53 -25.56 -15.73
CA MET A 111 -50.85 -24.93 -15.85
C MET A 111 -51.08 -24.37 -17.27
N LEU A 112 -50.12 -23.60 -17.80
CA LEU A 112 -50.22 -22.97 -19.11
C LEU A 112 -50.26 -24.00 -20.25
N ILE A 113 -49.51 -25.10 -20.15
CA ILE A 113 -49.61 -26.23 -21.10
C ILE A 113 -51.05 -26.76 -21.14
N THR A 114 -51.64 -27.03 -19.97
CA THR A 114 -53.02 -27.52 -19.86
C THR A 114 -54.03 -26.53 -20.49
N LEU A 115 -53.82 -25.22 -20.30
CA LEU A 115 -54.67 -24.18 -20.90
C LEU A 115 -54.51 -24.08 -22.42
N VAL A 116 -53.30 -24.21 -22.94
CA VAL A 116 -53.02 -24.21 -24.39
C VAL A 116 -53.69 -25.40 -25.06
N GLU A 117 -53.62 -26.58 -24.45
CA GLU A 117 -54.27 -27.80 -24.95
C GLU A 117 -55.81 -27.71 -24.89
N SER A 118 -56.34 -27.15 -23.80
CA SER A 118 -57.79 -27.01 -23.60
C SER A 118 -58.42 -25.91 -24.46
N PHE A 119 -57.67 -24.83 -24.75
CA PHE A 119 -58.15 -23.66 -25.48
C PHE A 119 -57.21 -23.27 -26.64
N PRO A 120 -57.04 -24.13 -27.65
CA PRO A 120 -56.05 -23.94 -28.72
C PRO A 120 -56.32 -22.71 -29.62
N LYS A 121 -57.53 -22.15 -29.57
CA LYS A 121 -57.89 -20.93 -30.32
C LYS A 121 -57.40 -19.65 -29.64
N ILE A 122 -57.01 -19.69 -28.37
CA ILE A 122 -56.54 -18.53 -27.61
C ILE A 122 -55.01 -18.46 -27.68
N LYS A 123 -54.50 -17.67 -28.63
CA LYS A 123 -53.05 -17.50 -28.84
C LYS A 123 -52.30 -16.88 -27.65
N ALA A 124 -53.01 -16.15 -26.78
CA ALA A 124 -52.42 -15.51 -25.61
C ALA A 124 -51.79 -16.51 -24.63
N PHE A 125 -52.37 -17.70 -24.46
CA PHE A 125 -51.82 -18.73 -23.58
C PHE A 125 -50.51 -19.31 -24.13
N ALA A 126 -50.42 -19.52 -25.44
CA ALA A 126 -49.19 -19.98 -26.08
C ALA A 126 -48.06 -18.95 -25.95
N ALA A 127 -48.38 -17.66 -26.15
CA ALA A 127 -47.42 -16.58 -25.95
C ALA A 127 -46.95 -16.46 -24.49
N SER A 128 -47.87 -16.59 -23.53
CA SER A 128 -47.53 -16.57 -22.10
C SER A 128 -46.67 -17.77 -21.70
N LEU A 129 -46.93 -18.96 -22.27
CA LEU A 129 -46.12 -20.16 -22.02
C LEU A 129 -44.68 -19.97 -22.49
N GLU A 130 -44.49 -19.37 -23.66
CA GLU A 130 -43.16 -19.06 -24.19
C GLU A 130 -42.42 -18.02 -23.32
N GLN A 131 -43.12 -16.99 -22.86
CA GLN A 131 -42.57 -16.02 -21.90
C GLN A 131 -42.18 -16.66 -20.57
N THR A 132 -43.01 -17.56 -20.01
CA THR A 132 -42.69 -18.27 -18.76
C THR A 132 -41.42 -19.11 -18.91
N LYS A 133 -41.25 -19.80 -20.05
CA LYS A 133 -40.03 -20.57 -20.35
C LYS A 133 -38.79 -19.68 -20.45
N GLU A 134 -38.93 -18.50 -21.03
CA GLU A 134 -37.82 -17.55 -21.12
C GLU A 134 -37.43 -17.00 -19.74
N ILE A 135 -38.40 -16.64 -18.92
CA ILE A 135 -38.14 -16.21 -17.53
C ILE A 135 -37.50 -17.35 -16.72
N ALA A 136 -37.89 -18.62 -16.95
CA ALA A 136 -37.26 -19.76 -16.31
C ALA A 136 -35.77 -19.89 -16.67
N ARG A 137 -35.40 -19.63 -17.94
CA ARG A 137 -33.99 -19.59 -18.35
C ARG A 137 -33.23 -18.44 -17.70
N VAL A 138 -33.82 -17.25 -17.65
CA VAL A 138 -33.21 -16.10 -16.96
C VAL A 138 -32.99 -16.41 -15.48
N ASN A 139 -33.96 -17.04 -14.81
CA ASN A 139 -33.82 -17.45 -13.42
C ASN A 139 -32.70 -18.49 -13.23
N ASP A 140 -32.55 -19.45 -14.16
CA ASP A 140 -31.44 -20.40 -14.13
C ASP A 140 -30.08 -19.72 -14.32
N ASN A 141 -30.00 -18.70 -15.18
CA ASN A 141 -28.77 -17.90 -15.32
C ASN A 141 -28.43 -17.14 -14.03
N ILE A 142 -29.43 -16.52 -13.37
CA ILE A 142 -29.24 -15.85 -12.07
C ILE A 142 -28.72 -16.84 -11.02
N ARG A 143 -29.30 -18.04 -10.97
CA ARG A 143 -28.84 -19.11 -10.07
C ARG A 143 -27.39 -19.48 -10.31
N ASN A 144 -27.00 -19.66 -11.58
CA ASN A 144 -25.63 -20.02 -11.93
C ASN A 144 -24.66 -18.89 -11.58
N SER A 145 -25.00 -17.63 -11.87
CA SER A 145 -24.17 -16.48 -11.47
C SER A 145 -24.03 -16.36 -9.94
N ALA A 146 -25.05 -16.73 -9.16
CA ALA A 146 -24.95 -16.79 -7.70
C ALA A 146 -24.00 -17.92 -7.23
N MET A 147 -23.99 -19.07 -7.90
CA MET A 147 -23.03 -20.14 -7.64
C MET A 147 -21.60 -19.71 -7.97
N ASP A 148 -21.40 -19.10 -9.15
CA ASP A 148 -20.10 -18.57 -9.57
C ASP A 148 -19.58 -17.51 -8.60
N CYS A 149 -20.47 -16.65 -8.07
CA CYS A 149 -20.13 -15.68 -7.04
C CYS A 149 -19.68 -16.36 -5.75
N ASN A 150 -20.35 -17.43 -5.33
CA ASN A 150 -19.98 -18.17 -4.14
C ASN A 150 -18.62 -18.87 -4.30
N ASP A 151 -18.37 -19.46 -5.46
CA ASP A 151 -17.08 -20.08 -5.80
C ASP A 151 -15.97 -19.03 -5.83
N ALA A 152 -16.24 -17.84 -6.38
CA ALA A 152 -15.31 -16.72 -6.37
C ALA A 152 -15.01 -16.23 -4.94
N CYS A 153 -16.01 -16.17 -4.04
CA CYS A 153 -15.79 -15.86 -2.63
C CYS A 153 -14.86 -16.89 -1.97
N MET A 154 -15.08 -18.18 -2.20
CA MET A 154 -14.21 -19.23 -1.66
C MET A 154 -12.76 -19.10 -2.18
N GLN A 155 -12.59 -18.85 -3.48
CA GLN A 155 -11.26 -18.62 -4.06
C GLN A 155 -10.59 -17.36 -3.50
N ALA A 156 -11.35 -16.28 -3.29
CA ALA A 156 -10.83 -15.05 -2.69
C ALA A 156 -10.37 -15.29 -1.25
N MET A 157 -11.12 -16.06 -0.45
CA MET A 157 -10.70 -16.45 0.91
C MET A 157 -9.40 -17.26 0.90
N ASP A 158 -9.23 -18.18 -0.07
CA ASP A 158 -7.99 -18.95 -0.20
C ASP A 158 -6.79 -18.05 -0.57
N ILE A 159 -6.98 -17.09 -1.48
CA ILE A 159 -5.94 -16.12 -1.85
C ILE A 159 -5.60 -15.22 -0.65
N MET A 160 -6.57 -14.81 0.14
CA MET A 160 -6.33 -13.97 1.33
C MET A 160 -5.45 -14.65 2.37
N GLN A 161 -5.38 -15.99 2.41
CA GLN A 161 -4.40 -16.68 3.25
C GLN A 161 -2.95 -16.30 2.89
N TYR A 162 -2.69 -15.83 1.67
CA TYR A 162 -1.39 -15.31 1.24
C TYR A 162 -0.99 -14.01 1.96
N GLN A 163 -1.93 -13.29 2.59
CA GLN A 163 -1.63 -12.17 3.48
C GLN A 163 -0.65 -12.56 4.58
N ASP A 164 -0.86 -13.72 5.22
CA ASP A 164 -0.05 -14.08 6.38
C ASP A 164 1.42 -14.23 5.98
N ILE A 165 1.67 -14.67 4.75
CA ILE A 165 3.02 -14.70 4.16
C ILE A 165 3.61 -13.29 4.03
N HIS A 166 2.82 -12.28 3.66
CA HIS A 166 3.29 -10.90 3.60
C HIS A 166 3.65 -10.34 4.97
N ARG A 167 2.82 -10.59 5.99
CA ARG A 167 3.13 -10.26 7.39
C ARG A 167 4.47 -10.86 7.81
N GLN A 168 4.66 -12.17 7.60
CA GLN A 168 5.91 -12.86 7.93
C GLN A 168 7.13 -12.28 7.18
N LYS A 169 6.97 -11.91 5.90
CA LYS A 169 8.04 -11.27 5.13
C LYS A 169 8.42 -9.91 5.72
N ILE A 170 7.45 -9.10 6.13
CA ILE A 170 7.71 -7.81 6.78
C ILE A 170 8.40 -8.02 8.13
N GLU A 171 7.93 -8.96 8.96
CA GLU A 171 8.58 -9.31 10.24
C GLU A 171 10.04 -9.71 10.05
N ARG A 172 10.35 -10.49 9.01
CA ARG A 172 11.72 -10.86 8.67
C ARG A 172 12.56 -9.64 8.30
N VAL A 173 12.04 -8.72 7.48
CA VAL A 173 12.73 -7.49 7.10
C VAL A 173 12.99 -6.62 8.33
N ILE A 174 12.00 -6.46 9.20
CA ILE A 174 12.13 -5.72 10.46
C ILE A 174 13.25 -6.31 11.33
N ASN A 175 13.29 -7.63 11.47
CA ASN A 175 14.34 -8.29 12.25
C ASN A 175 15.73 -8.07 11.65
N VAL A 176 15.88 -8.15 10.32
CA VAL A 176 17.13 -7.84 9.62
C VAL A 176 17.53 -6.38 9.82
N MET A 177 16.59 -5.44 9.73
CA MET A 177 16.87 -4.01 9.96
C MET A 177 17.31 -3.72 11.39
N ARG A 178 16.68 -4.36 12.39
CA ARG A 178 17.10 -4.28 13.80
C ARG A 178 18.49 -4.90 14.03
N ALA A 179 18.79 -6.02 13.38
CA ALA A 179 20.12 -6.63 13.45
C ALA A 179 21.18 -5.75 12.78
N LEU A 180 20.83 -5.08 11.67
CA LEU A 180 21.74 -4.20 10.95
C LEU A 180 22.07 -2.94 11.77
N SER A 181 21.10 -2.35 12.47
CA SER A 181 21.38 -1.23 13.38
C SER A 181 22.26 -1.62 14.56
N GLN A 182 22.02 -2.80 15.16
CA GLN A 182 22.89 -3.35 16.22
C GLN A 182 24.30 -3.65 15.70
N TYR A 183 24.42 -4.21 14.49
CA TYR A 183 25.69 -4.48 13.85
C TYR A 183 26.46 -3.19 13.58
N MET A 184 25.79 -2.15 13.06
CA MET A 184 26.40 -0.83 12.85
C MET A 184 26.88 -0.23 14.17
N ASN A 185 26.05 -0.24 15.21
CA ASN A 185 26.46 0.24 16.54
C ASN A 185 27.65 -0.55 17.08
N SER A 186 27.67 -1.88 16.92
CA SER A 186 28.78 -2.74 17.36
C SER A 186 30.05 -2.57 16.51
N LEU A 187 29.93 -2.22 15.22
CA LEU A 187 31.07 -1.90 14.35
C LEU A 187 31.74 -0.58 14.78
N PHE A 188 30.94 0.38 15.26
CA PHE A 188 31.42 1.66 15.78
C PHE A 188 31.86 1.59 17.25
N GLU A 189 31.42 0.59 18.02
CA GLU A 189 31.96 0.28 19.34
C GLU A 189 33.43 -0.17 19.20
N GLY A 190 34.34 0.79 19.39
CA GLY A 190 35.78 0.53 19.34
C GLY A 190 36.22 -0.52 20.35
N ARG A 191 37.18 -1.36 19.96
CA ARG A 191 37.83 -2.39 20.81
C ARG A 191 38.62 -1.85 22.01
N GLY A 192 38.60 -0.54 22.25
CA GLY A 192 39.35 0.15 23.30
C GLY A 192 38.56 1.33 23.84
N ASP A 193 38.83 1.66 25.12
CA ASP A 193 38.23 2.75 25.88
C ASP A 193 38.28 4.08 25.10
N ASP A 194 37.11 4.61 24.76
CA ASP A 194 36.93 5.85 24.00
C ASP A 194 37.58 7.05 24.74
N SER A 195 37.68 6.95 26.07
CA SER A 195 38.35 7.93 26.94
C SER A 195 39.87 8.02 26.71
N LYS A 196 40.48 7.00 26.09
CA LYS A 196 41.92 6.96 25.76
C LYS A 196 42.21 7.25 24.29
N ARG A 197 41.19 7.53 23.48
CA ARG A 197 41.37 7.91 22.09
C ARG A 197 41.85 9.36 22.02
N VAL A 198 42.80 9.61 21.11
CA VAL A 198 43.26 10.96 20.81
C VAL A 198 42.07 11.73 20.24
N ALA A 199 41.87 12.97 20.71
CA ALA A 199 40.79 13.82 20.21
C ALA A 199 40.78 13.82 18.68
N SER A 200 39.61 13.58 18.08
CA SER A 200 39.44 13.60 16.63
C SER A 200 39.88 14.96 16.10
N ALA A 201 40.87 14.97 15.20
CA ALA A 201 41.34 16.20 14.60
C ALA A 201 40.20 16.81 13.77
N THR A 202 39.76 18.01 14.14
CA THR A 202 38.71 18.76 13.42
C THR A 202 39.30 19.50 12.21
N TYR A 203 40.60 19.79 12.24
CA TYR A 203 41.33 20.50 11.20
C TYR A 203 42.64 19.77 10.88
N ILE A 204 43.05 19.82 9.62
CA ILE A 204 44.34 19.29 9.15
C ILE A 204 45.29 20.42 8.74
N ALA A 205 46.58 20.10 8.63
CA ALA A 205 47.58 21.05 8.16
C ALA A 205 47.20 21.58 6.75
N GLY A 206 46.94 22.89 6.65
CA GLY A 206 46.49 23.54 5.42
C GLY A 206 45.04 24.03 5.45
N ASP A 207 44.26 23.68 6.47
CA ASP A 207 42.94 24.28 6.68
C ASP A 207 43.09 25.73 7.18
N SER A 208 42.37 26.66 6.57
CA SER A 208 42.30 28.05 7.02
C SER A 208 41.17 28.18 8.05
N HIS A 209 41.52 28.17 9.33
CA HIS A 209 40.58 28.40 10.43
C HIS A 209 41.24 29.25 11.52
N ASP A 210 40.49 30.14 12.16
CA ASP A 210 41.01 31.11 13.15
C ASP A 210 41.64 30.44 14.39
N GLU A 211 41.37 29.16 14.64
CA GLU A 211 41.93 28.39 15.76
C GLU A 211 43.24 27.65 15.41
N VAL A 212 43.67 27.66 14.14
CA VAL A 212 44.92 27.03 13.70
C VAL A 212 46.01 28.11 13.64
N ALA A 213 46.96 28.05 14.58
CA ALA A 213 48.07 29.00 14.62
C ALA A 213 48.86 28.98 13.31
N SER A 214 48.92 30.13 12.63
CA SER A 214 49.70 30.25 11.40
C SER A 214 51.20 30.22 11.73
N GLU A 215 52.03 29.86 10.76
CA GLU A 215 53.49 29.87 10.92
C GLU A 215 54.01 31.25 11.36
N SER A 216 53.31 32.31 10.96
CA SER A 216 53.58 33.69 11.38
C SER A 216 53.22 33.97 12.84
N ASP A 217 52.13 33.39 13.36
CA ASP A 217 51.74 33.50 14.77
C ASP A 217 52.71 32.73 15.67
N ILE A 218 53.23 31.61 15.18
CA ILE A 218 54.24 30.80 15.86
C ILE A 218 55.58 31.56 15.92
N GLU A 219 56.02 32.18 14.82
CA GLU A 219 57.22 33.03 14.81
C GLU A 219 57.08 34.26 15.73
N ALA A 220 55.91 34.90 15.75
CA ALA A 220 55.64 36.02 16.65
C ALA A 220 55.69 35.58 18.13
N LEU A 221 55.18 34.38 18.45
CA LEU A 221 55.28 33.82 19.80
C LEU A 221 56.74 33.52 20.18
N ILE A 222 57.51 32.91 19.28
CA ILE A 222 58.94 32.61 19.49
C ILE A 222 59.74 33.90 19.72
N ALA A 223 59.46 34.96 18.94
CA ALA A 223 60.09 36.27 19.11
C ALA A 223 59.75 36.90 20.47
N SER A 224 58.52 36.75 20.95
CA SER A 224 58.09 37.25 22.27
C SER A 224 58.77 36.54 23.45
N PHE A 225 59.11 35.25 23.30
CA PHE A 225 59.84 34.48 24.32
C PHE A 225 61.36 34.63 24.23
N GLY A 226 61.88 35.04 23.07
CA GLY A 226 63.31 35.32 22.85
C GLY A 226 63.77 36.68 23.41
N GLN A 227 62.85 37.55 23.83
CA GLN A 227 63.16 38.77 24.57
C GLN A 227 63.17 38.47 26.08
N LYS A 228 64.32 37.99 26.58
CA LYS A 228 64.63 37.94 28.01
C LYS A 228 66.02 38.47 28.26
#